data_AF-A0A8T4U3T7-F1
#
_entry.id   AF-A0A8T4U3T7-F1
#
_cell.length_a   1.000
_cell.length_b   1.000
_cell.length_c   1.000
_cell.angle_alpha   90.00
_cell.angle_beta   90.00
_cell.angle_gamma   90.00
#
_symmetry.space_group_name_H-M   'P 1'
#
loop_
_entity.id
_entity.type
_entity.pdbx_description
1 polymer ?
#
loop_
_entity_poly.entity_id
_entity_poly.type
_entity_poly.pdbx_seq_one_letter_code
_entity_poly.pdbx_strand_id
1 'polypeptide(L)'
;MDTKMRCKCGNCVPVKEMKYDINGTDLICGECYRYQQLRFKEKVFGKSYNKIETITGKKRDTVDTRRFQEEKIKYFCENCHYKFSRKKDFKFNLICPNCGKTGLRINNNESAQKLIDTIGDWEENRILKR
;
A
#
# COMPACT_ATOMS: atom_id res chain seq x y z
N MET A 1 -8.22 36.62 9.12
CA MET A 1 -7.19 36.79 8.07
C MET A 1 -6.45 35.46 7.94
N ASP A 2 -6.41 34.86 6.77
CA ASP A 2 -5.66 33.61 6.56
C ASP A 2 -4.16 33.94 6.48
N THR A 3 -3.39 33.51 7.49
CA THR A 3 -1.93 33.61 7.49
C THR A 3 -1.36 32.83 6.31
N LYS A 4 -0.51 33.46 5.51
CA LYS A 4 0.19 32.84 4.37
C LYS A 4 1.69 32.78 4.66
N MET A 5 2.34 31.73 4.18
CA MET A 5 3.78 31.55 4.25
C MET A 5 4.35 31.25 2.87
N ARG A 6 5.60 31.66 2.65
CA ARG A 6 6.32 31.45 1.40
C ARG A 6 7.03 30.10 1.44
N CYS A 7 6.71 29.24 0.47
CA CYS A 7 7.42 27.99 0.25
C CYS A 7 8.77 28.23 -0.47
N LYS A 8 9.70 27.26 -0.40
CA LYS A 8 10.96 27.27 -1.14
C LYS A 8 10.80 27.36 -2.67
N CYS A 9 9.67 26.94 -3.22
CA CYS A 9 9.37 27.14 -4.65
C CYS A 9 8.97 28.57 -5.02
N GLY A 10 8.87 29.49 -4.04
CA GLY A 10 8.46 30.87 -4.24
C GLY A 10 6.95 31.12 -4.06
N ASN A 11 6.12 30.07 -4.06
CA ASN A 11 4.67 30.21 -3.89
C ASN A 11 4.31 30.60 -2.44
N CYS A 12 3.42 31.59 -2.30
CA CYS A 12 2.81 31.95 -1.02
C CYS A 12 1.49 31.22 -0.85
N VAL A 13 1.44 30.27 0.08
CA VAL A 13 0.26 29.43 0.34
C VAL A 13 -0.26 29.64 1.76
N PRO A 14 -1.56 29.45 2.02
CA PRO A 14 -2.09 29.45 3.38
C PRO A 14 -1.36 28.44 4.26
N VAL A 15 -1.07 28.79 5.51
CA VAL A 15 -0.33 27.90 6.44
C VAL A 15 -1.03 26.54 6.59
N LYS A 16 -2.37 26.51 6.51
CA LYS A 16 -3.20 25.27 6.54
C LYS A 16 -2.92 24.28 5.40
N GLU A 17 -2.36 24.73 4.28
CA GLU A 17 -2.03 23.90 3.10
C GLU A 17 -0.55 23.51 3.07
N MET A 18 0.25 23.99 4.01
CA MET A 18 1.65 23.64 4.13
C MET A 18 1.82 22.31 4.86
N LYS A 19 2.88 21.60 4.49
CA LYS A 19 3.26 20.29 5.04
C LYS A 19 4.75 20.30 5.32
N TYR A 20 5.20 19.54 6.30
CA TYR A 20 6.63 19.28 6.45
C TYR A 20 7.14 18.42 5.28
N ASP A 21 8.37 18.66 4.86
CA ASP A 21 9.08 17.86 3.87
C ASP A 21 9.25 16.40 4.33
N ILE A 22 9.69 15.50 3.43
CA ILE A 22 9.83 14.08 3.75
C ILE A 22 10.80 13.79 4.92
N ASN A 23 11.69 14.73 5.23
CA ASN A 23 12.64 14.63 6.34
C ASN A 23 12.11 15.28 7.64
N GLY A 24 10.97 15.98 7.60
CA GLY A 24 10.39 16.67 8.75
C GLY A 24 11.12 17.97 9.14
N THR A 25 11.98 18.52 8.28
CA THR A 25 12.85 19.66 8.58
C THR A 25 12.26 20.98 8.08
N ASP A 26 11.74 21.00 6.85
CA ASP A 26 11.29 22.23 6.20
C ASP A 26 9.78 22.23 5.99
N LEU A 27 9.13 23.37 6.24
CA LEU A 27 7.73 23.57 5.89
C LEU A 27 7.61 23.95 4.40
N ILE A 28 6.92 23.14 3.62
CA ILE A 28 6.77 23.28 2.16
C ILE A 28 5.30 23.27 1.75
N CYS A 29 4.99 23.76 0.55
CA CYS A 29 3.63 23.71 0.02
C CYS A 29 3.24 22.29 -0.43
N GLY A 30 1.93 22.03 -0.55
CA GLY A 30 1.41 20.73 -0.98
C GLY A 30 1.94 20.25 -2.34
N GLU A 31 2.22 21.16 -3.27
CA GLU A 31 2.82 20.82 -4.56
C GLU A 31 4.25 20.30 -4.40
N CYS A 32 5.11 21.03 -3.68
CA CYS A 32 6.48 20.60 -3.38
C CYS A 32 6.50 19.26 -2.64
N TYR A 33 5.58 19.06 -1.70
CA TYR A 33 5.43 17.79 -1.00
C TYR A 33 5.09 16.64 -1.97
N ARG A 34 4.18 16.87 -2.93
CA ARG A 34 3.86 15.89 -3.99
C ARG A 34 5.07 15.58 -4.86
N TYR A 35 5.85 16.60 -5.26
CA TYR A 35 7.09 16.41 -6.02
C TYR A 35 8.12 15.57 -5.25
N GLN A 36 8.29 15.81 -3.95
CA GLN A 36 9.17 14.99 -3.12
C GLN A 36 8.70 13.54 -3.04
N GLN A 37 7.39 13.29 -2.89
CA GLN A 37 6.86 11.93 -2.87
C GLN A 37 7.10 11.18 -4.19
N LEU A 38 7.01 11.84 -5.33
CA LEU A 38 7.31 11.24 -6.63
C LEU A 38 8.78 10.83 -6.72
N ARG A 39 9.71 11.73 -6.36
CA ARG A 39 11.15 11.43 -6.35
C ARG A 39 11.53 10.34 -5.34
N PHE A 40 10.87 10.31 -4.19
CA PHE A 40 11.11 9.24 -3.21
C PHE A 40 10.67 7.88 -3.76
N LYS A 41 9.52 7.82 -4.44
CA LYS A 41 9.06 6.60 -5.11
C LYS A 41 10.02 6.15 -6.21
N GLU A 42 10.58 7.06 -7.00
CA GLU A 42 11.58 6.74 -8.03
C GLU A 42 12.87 6.16 -7.45
N LYS A 43 13.32 6.65 -6.28
CA LYS A 43 14.52 6.11 -5.62
C LYS A 43 14.29 4.72 -5.01
N VAL A 44 13.11 4.47 -4.46
CA VAL A 44 12.76 3.18 -3.83
C VAL A 44 12.43 2.12 -4.89
N PHE A 45 11.81 2.53 -5.99
CA PHE A 45 11.50 1.69 -7.13
C PHE A 45 12.32 2.16 -8.32
N GLY A 46 13.62 1.88 -8.31
CA GLY A 46 14.47 2.14 -9.45
C GLY A 46 13.94 1.42 -10.69
N LYS A 47 13.14 2.12 -11.50
CA LYS A 47 12.87 1.87 -12.92
C LYS A 47 11.99 2.99 -13.48
N SER A 48 12.60 3.66 -14.45
CA SER A 48 12.07 4.70 -15.33
C SER A 48 10.64 4.42 -15.81
N TYR A 49 9.73 5.35 -15.52
CA TYR A 49 8.50 5.51 -16.30
C TYR A 49 8.46 6.95 -16.81
N ASN A 50 9.02 7.16 -18.00
CA ASN A 50 8.56 8.24 -18.87
C ASN A 50 7.09 7.97 -19.21
N LYS A 51 6.18 8.61 -18.48
CA LYS A 51 4.75 8.62 -18.81
C LYS A 51 4.43 9.96 -19.46
N ILE A 52 4.49 10.00 -20.79
CA ILE A 52 3.64 10.91 -21.57
C ILE A 52 2.63 10.02 -22.29
N GLU A 53 1.37 10.26 -21.96
CA GLU A 53 0.22 9.55 -22.50
C GLU A 53 -0.02 10.01 -23.95
N THR A 54 -0.07 9.06 -24.87
CA THR A 54 -0.94 9.20 -26.05
C THR A 54 -1.76 7.92 -26.21
N ILE A 55 -3.06 8.14 -26.09
CA ILE A 55 -4.15 7.21 -26.31
C ILE A 55 -4.10 6.78 -27.78
N THR A 56 -3.92 5.49 -28.06
CA THR A 56 -4.63 4.77 -29.15
C THR A 56 -4.26 3.29 -29.10
N GLY A 57 -5.30 2.46 -29.16
CA GLY A 57 -5.24 1.03 -28.86
C GLY A 57 -4.23 0.25 -29.71
N LYS A 58 -3.53 -0.67 -29.03
CA LYS A 58 -3.03 -1.93 -29.57
C LYS A 58 -2.73 -2.83 -28.37
N LYS A 59 -3.42 -3.97 -28.29
CA LYS A 59 -3.13 -5.06 -27.34
C LYS A 59 -1.65 -5.42 -27.51
N ARG A 60 -0.85 -5.23 -26.48
CA ARG A 60 0.51 -5.78 -26.39
C ARG A 60 0.52 -6.78 -25.27
N ASP A 61 1.03 -7.96 -25.62
CA ASP A 61 1.12 -9.14 -24.80
C ASP A 61 1.74 -8.79 -23.44
N THR A 62 0.99 -9.14 -22.40
CA THR A 62 1.39 -9.03 -21.00
C THR A 62 2.64 -9.87 -20.78
N VAL A 63 3.78 -9.20 -20.64
CA VAL A 63 4.99 -9.80 -20.08
C VAL A 63 4.64 -10.25 -18.67
N ASP A 64 4.64 -11.55 -18.48
CA ASP A 64 4.22 -12.26 -17.28
C ASP A 64 5.18 -12.00 -16.11
N THR A 65 4.94 -10.92 -15.35
CA THR A 65 5.59 -10.67 -14.05
C THR A 65 4.95 -11.53 -12.95
N ARG A 66 4.84 -12.84 -13.16
CA ARG A 66 4.58 -13.82 -12.10
C ARG A 66 5.85 -13.99 -11.27
N ARG A 67 5.70 -13.97 -9.93
CA ARG A 67 6.73 -14.16 -8.88
C ARG A 67 7.47 -12.85 -8.57
N PHE A 68 7.22 -12.12 -7.50
CA PHE A 68 6.91 -12.51 -6.13
C PHE A 68 5.89 -11.52 -5.54
N GLN A 69 4.62 -11.91 -5.47
CA GLN A 69 3.68 -11.17 -4.62
C GLN A 69 3.95 -11.61 -3.18
N GLU A 70 4.66 -10.78 -2.42
CA GLU A 70 4.86 -11.02 -0.99
C GLU A 70 3.50 -11.21 -0.30
N GLU A 71 3.35 -12.29 0.47
CA GLU A 71 2.12 -12.60 1.20
C GLU A 71 1.81 -11.48 2.21
N LYS A 72 0.72 -10.76 1.96
CA LYS A 72 0.20 -9.72 2.87
C LYS A 72 -0.94 -10.28 3.69
N ILE A 73 -0.81 -10.19 5.00
CA ILE A 73 -1.87 -10.49 5.97
C ILE A 73 -2.72 -9.24 6.15
N LYS A 74 -4.04 -9.41 6.07
CA LYS A 74 -5.02 -8.36 6.38
C LYS A 74 -5.36 -8.43 7.86
N TYR A 75 -5.36 -7.29 8.53
CA TYR A 75 -5.73 -7.15 9.93
C TYR A 75 -6.93 -6.23 10.07
N PHE A 76 -7.73 -6.44 11.12
CA PHE A 76 -8.76 -5.51 11.54
C PHE A 76 -8.70 -5.31 13.06
N CYS A 77 -9.00 -4.10 13.53
CA CYS A 77 -9.11 -3.80 14.95
C CYS A 77 -10.54 -3.98 15.45
N GLU A 78 -10.74 -4.69 16.56
CA GLU A 78 -12.06 -4.87 17.18
C GLU A 78 -12.60 -3.57 17.82
N ASN A 79 -11.71 -2.66 18.24
CA ASN A 79 -12.11 -1.45 18.95
C ASN A 79 -12.51 -0.29 18.03
N CYS A 80 -11.79 -0.10 16.93
CA CYS A 80 -12.01 1.03 16.01
C CYS A 80 -12.34 0.60 14.58
N HIS A 81 -12.44 -0.72 14.32
CA HIS A 81 -12.73 -1.30 13.01
C HIS A 81 -11.78 -0.89 11.88
N TYR A 82 -10.62 -0.33 12.22
CA TYR A 82 -9.59 0.02 11.24
C TYR A 82 -9.01 -1.23 10.59
N LYS A 83 -8.96 -1.25 9.26
CA LYS A 83 -8.46 -2.36 8.44
C LYS A 83 -7.15 -1.96 7.78
N PHE A 84 -6.15 -2.82 7.85
CA PHE A 84 -4.86 -2.58 7.20
C PHE A 84 -4.17 -3.89 6.84
N SER A 85 -3.11 -3.82 6.03
CA SER A 85 -2.37 -5.01 5.60
C SER A 85 -0.88 -4.87 5.87
N ARG A 86 -0.22 -5.94 6.28
CA ARG A 86 1.23 -6.00 6.52
C ARG A 86 1.82 -7.30 5.96
N LYS A 87 3.14 -7.31 5.75
CA LYS A 87 3.85 -8.52 5.35
C LYS A 87 3.75 -9.58 6.45
N LYS A 88 3.66 -10.86 6.07
CA LYS A 88 3.56 -12.00 6.99
C LYS A 88 4.68 -12.05 8.03
N ASP A 89 5.90 -11.74 7.63
CA ASP A 89 7.09 -11.82 8.50
C ASP A 89 7.33 -10.57 9.36
N PHE A 90 6.39 -9.62 9.36
CA PHE A 90 6.54 -8.38 10.12
C PHE A 90 6.27 -8.62 11.61
N LYS A 91 7.31 -8.57 12.44
CA LYS A 91 7.18 -8.64 13.91
C LYS A 91 6.44 -7.41 14.41
N PHE A 92 5.24 -7.61 14.96
CA PHE A 92 4.36 -6.53 15.38
C PHE A 92 3.74 -6.80 16.75
N ASN A 93 3.64 -5.78 17.59
CA ASN A 93 3.21 -5.89 18.99
C ASN A 93 1.69 -5.99 19.19
N LEU A 94 0.92 -6.37 18.15
CA LEU A 94 -0.55 -6.52 18.19
C LEU A 94 -1.33 -5.27 18.66
N ILE A 95 -0.75 -4.08 18.57
CA ILE A 95 -1.37 -2.80 18.93
C ILE A 95 -1.99 -2.14 17.69
N CYS A 96 -3.22 -1.65 17.76
CA CYS A 96 -3.81 -0.98 16.61
C CYS A 96 -3.06 0.33 16.25
N PRO A 97 -2.62 0.52 14.98
CA PRO A 97 -1.93 1.75 14.57
C PRO A 97 -2.85 2.99 14.54
N ASN A 98 -4.16 2.79 14.60
CA ASN A 98 -5.14 3.87 14.58
C ASN A 98 -5.57 4.33 15.98
N CYS A 99 -5.83 3.40 16.91
CA CYS A 99 -6.37 3.72 18.23
C CYS A 99 -5.47 3.34 19.41
N GLY A 100 -4.32 2.69 19.18
CA GLY A 100 -3.38 2.31 20.23
C GLY A 100 -3.85 1.18 21.17
N LYS A 101 -5.07 0.66 21.00
CA LYS A 101 -5.59 -0.45 21.81
C LYS A 101 -5.13 -1.80 21.27
N THR A 102 -4.98 -2.77 22.17
CA THR A 102 -4.84 -4.19 21.82
C THR A 102 -6.17 -4.72 21.28
N GLY A 103 -6.15 -5.78 20.46
CA GLY A 103 -7.35 -6.33 19.82
C GLY A 103 -7.32 -6.23 18.30
N LEU A 104 -6.22 -6.69 17.70
CA LEU A 104 -6.12 -6.91 16.27
C LEU A 104 -6.44 -8.37 15.94
N ARG A 105 -7.32 -8.56 14.99
CA ARG A 105 -7.68 -9.86 14.42
C ARG A 105 -7.18 -9.93 12.99
N ILE A 106 -6.73 -11.12 12.60
CA ILE A 106 -6.37 -11.38 11.21
C ILE A 106 -7.67 -11.62 10.44
N ASN A 107 -7.90 -10.82 9.41
CA ASN A 107 -8.97 -11.07 8.46
C ASN A 107 -8.48 -12.06 7.41
N ASN A 108 -8.53 -13.35 7.76
CA ASN A 108 -8.32 -14.44 6.81
C ASN A 108 -9.53 -14.44 5.87
N ASN A 109 -9.48 -13.64 4.80
CA ASN A 109 -10.30 -13.88 3.61
C ASN A 109 -9.75 -15.12 2.88
N GLU A 110 -9.69 -16.27 3.55
CA GLU A 110 -9.69 -17.53 2.84
C GLU A 110 -11.09 -17.64 2.26
N SER A 111 -11.23 -17.35 0.97
CA SER A 111 -12.49 -17.60 0.27
C SER A 111 -12.90 -19.04 0.56
N ALA A 112 -14.17 -19.29 0.88
CA ALA A 112 -14.70 -20.65 1.06
C ALA A 112 -14.26 -21.60 -0.07
N GLN A 113 -14.09 -21.04 -1.28
CA GLN A 113 -13.50 -21.68 -2.44
C GLN A 113 -12.14 -22.34 -2.17
N LYS A 114 -11.19 -21.69 -1.49
CA LYS A 114 -9.87 -22.27 -1.18
C LYS A 114 -9.97 -23.46 -0.22
N LEU A 115 -10.94 -23.43 0.71
CA LEU A 115 -11.19 -24.56 1.61
C LEU A 115 -11.79 -25.75 0.84
N ILE A 116 -12.70 -25.47 -0.10
CA ILE A 116 -13.29 -26.49 -0.99
C ILE A 116 -12.21 -27.11 -1.89
N ASP A 117 -11.37 -26.28 -2.51
CA ASP A 117 -10.28 -26.75 -3.40
C ASP A 117 -9.28 -27.63 -2.64
N THR A 118 -8.97 -27.30 -1.38
CA THR A 118 -8.08 -28.12 -0.54
C THR A 118 -8.68 -29.49 -0.21
N ILE A 119 -10.02 -29.62 -0.13
CA ILE A 119 -10.69 -30.91 0.15
C ILE A 119 -10.73 -31.79 -1.12
N GLY A 120 -10.93 -31.18 -2.30
CA GLY A 120 -10.98 -31.90 -3.57
C GLY A 120 -9.70 -32.68 -3.89
N ASP A 121 -8.53 -32.08 -3.64
CA ASP A 121 -7.22 -32.70 -3.90
C ASP A 121 -6.93 -33.95 -3.02
N TRP A 122 -7.60 -34.09 -1.87
CA TRP A 122 -7.44 -35.25 -0.99
C TRP A 122 -8.23 -36.47 -1.46
N GLU A 123 -9.38 -36.28 -2.10
CA GLU A 123 -10.22 -37.39 -2.58
C GLU A 123 -9.63 -38.04 -3.84
N GLU A 124 -9.06 -37.25 -4.74
CA GLU A 124 -8.45 -37.73 -5.99
C GLU A 124 -7.21 -38.61 -5.71
N ASN A 125 -6.40 -38.24 -4.72
CA ASN A 125 -5.24 -39.02 -4.29
C ASN A 125 -5.59 -40.34 -3.55
N ARG A 126 -6.83 -40.49 -3.09
CA ARG A 126 -7.30 -41.71 -2.41
C ARG A 126 -7.78 -42.77 -3.39
N ILE A 127 -8.19 -42.37 -4.59
CA ILE A 127 -8.69 -43.27 -5.64
C ILE A 127 -7.53 -43.89 -6.43
N LEU A 128 -6.44 -43.15 -6.66
CA LEU A 128 -5.26 -43.63 -7.41
C LEU A 128 -4.34 -44.60 -6.65
N LYS A 129 -4.64 -44.92 -5.37
CA LYS A 129 -3.88 -45.86 -4.55
C LYS A 129 -4.61 -47.19 -4.27
N ARG A 130 -5.64 -47.51 -5.05
CA ARG A 130 -6.30 -48.83 -5.09
C ARG A 130 -6.07 -49.47 -6.45
#